data_AF-A0A4P7L405-F1
#
_entry.id   AF-A0A4P7L405-F1
#
_cell.length_a   1.000
_cell.length_b   1.000
_cell.length_c   1.000
_cell.angle_alpha   90.00
_cell.angle_beta   90.00
_cell.angle_gamma   90.00
#
_symmetry.space_group_name_H-M   'P 1'
#
loop_
_entity.id
_entity.type
_entity.pdbx_description
1 polymer ?
#
loop_
_entity_poly.entity_id
_entity_poly.type
_entity_poly.pdbx_seq_one_letter_code
_entity_poly.pdbx_strand_id
1 'polypeptide(L)'
;MINSPVGSFNSNAIWGSYNNGYSYNQDPILSQGIEVLFTFMELLTNLAQSKFNEMQNKANFSRDSQEMANRVDEIIAKVAKEGDKAKEEIPDDVRKFMEKNNITVDRKNINDYVPKGQTLDQGQLNAVKAAIKTVSDRASDFVSQSQLQIQKVMQSYNITVSLINSMQTMIAEMNKSIAQNIR
;
A
#
# COMPACT_ATOMS: atom_id res chain seq x y z
N MET A 1 24.82 17.06 -7.62
CA MET A 1 24.05 16.95 -8.87
C MET A 1 24.59 15.77 -9.64
N ILE A 2 23.86 14.65 -9.68
CA ILE A 2 24.12 13.53 -10.59
C ILE A 2 22.78 13.25 -11.24
N ASN A 3 22.62 13.74 -12.47
CA ASN A 3 21.43 13.59 -13.30
C ASN A 3 21.76 12.57 -14.37
N SER A 4 21.41 11.30 -14.14
CA SER A 4 21.41 10.29 -15.20
C SER A 4 20.04 10.34 -15.86
N PRO A 5 19.94 10.62 -17.17
CA PRO A 5 18.66 10.67 -17.84
C PRO A 5 18.07 9.26 -17.84
N VAL A 6 16.84 9.14 -17.33
CA VAL A 6 15.98 8.00 -17.58
C VAL A 6 15.93 7.84 -19.09
N GLY A 7 16.53 6.77 -19.61
CA GLY A 7 16.42 6.41 -21.00
C GLY A 7 14.94 6.24 -21.29
N SER A 8 14.37 7.19 -22.03
CA SER A 8 13.06 7.12 -22.64
C SER A 8 12.90 5.71 -23.19
N PHE A 9 12.00 4.91 -22.61
CA PHE A 9 11.56 3.68 -23.22
C PHE A 9 10.96 4.07 -24.56
N ASN A 10 11.74 3.86 -25.61
CA ASN A 10 11.32 4.06 -26.97
C ASN A 10 10.24 3.02 -27.22
N SER A 11 8.99 3.47 -27.22
CA SER A 11 7.84 2.65 -27.60
C SER A 11 8.03 2.04 -28.99
N ASN A 12 8.95 2.54 -29.84
CA ASN A 12 9.14 2.10 -31.22
C ASN A 12 9.86 0.75 -31.44
N ALA A 13 10.14 -0.04 -30.39
CA ALA A 13 10.61 -1.44 -30.55
C ALA A 13 9.50 -2.49 -30.39
N ILE A 14 8.27 -2.07 -30.10
CA ILE A 14 7.05 -2.90 -30.12
C ILE A 14 6.03 -2.23 -31.04
N TRP A 15 6.39 -2.05 -32.31
CA TRP A 15 5.42 -1.74 -33.36
C TRP A 15 5.64 -2.68 -34.53
N GLY A 16 5.01 -3.84 -34.43
CA GLY A 16 4.17 -4.22 -35.57
C GLY A 16 3.18 -3.06 -35.74
N SER A 17 3.23 -2.42 -36.90
CA SER A 17 2.37 -1.31 -37.31
C SER A 17 0.92 -1.51 -36.82
N TYR A 18 0.45 -0.72 -35.85
CA TYR A 18 -0.99 -0.62 -35.56
C TYR A 18 -1.64 0.17 -36.70
N ASN A 19 -1.96 -0.56 -37.77
CA ASN A 19 -2.86 -0.09 -38.80
C ASN A 19 -4.28 -0.11 -38.22
N ASN A 20 -4.93 1.05 -38.19
CA ASN A 20 -6.30 1.23 -37.70
C ASN A 20 -7.32 0.72 -38.74
N GLY A 21 -7.17 -0.57 -39.11
CA GLY A 21 -7.88 -1.22 -40.20
C GLY A 21 -7.90 -2.76 -40.09
N TYR A 22 -7.60 -3.32 -38.93
CA TYR A 22 -7.74 -4.76 -38.70
C TYR A 22 -9.19 -5.09 -38.32
N SER A 23 -9.89 -5.69 -39.27
CA SER A 23 -11.13 -6.42 -39.02
C SER A 23 -10.88 -7.42 -37.90
N TYR A 24 -11.60 -7.31 -36.78
CA TYR A 24 -11.59 -8.21 -35.61
C TYR A 24 -11.78 -9.72 -35.93
N ASN A 25 -11.92 -10.07 -37.22
CA ASN A 25 -12.15 -11.41 -37.74
C ASN A 25 -10.89 -12.15 -38.21
N GLN A 26 -9.68 -11.59 -38.08
CA GLN A 26 -8.46 -12.21 -38.63
C GLN A 26 -7.36 -12.53 -37.60
N ASP A 27 -7.42 -12.01 -36.37
CA ASP A 27 -6.50 -12.47 -35.32
C ASP A 27 -6.97 -13.83 -34.79
N PRO A 28 -6.09 -14.85 -34.74
CA PRO A 28 -6.43 -16.14 -34.14
C PRO A 28 -7.00 -15.90 -32.73
N ILE A 29 -8.11 -16.56 -32.39
CA ILE A 29 -8.79 -16.43 -31.08
C ILE A 29 -7.80 -16.60 -29.91
N LEU A 30 -6.76 -17.43 -30.10
CA LEU A 30 -5.68 -17.64 -29.14
C LEU A 30 -4.75 -16.42 -28.98
N SER A 31 -4.50 -15.65 -30.05
CA SER A 31 -3.73 -14.39 -29.99
C SER A 31 -4.50 -13.31 -29.21
N GLN A 32 -5.80 -13.16 -29.48
CA GLN A 32 -6.68 -12.24 -28.75
C GLN A 32 -6.78 -12.63 -27.27
N GLY A 33 -6.83 -13.93 -26.95
CA GLY A 33 -6.83 -14.39 -25.57
C GLY A 33 -5.52 -14.09 -24.82
N ILE A 34 -4.37 -14.17 -25.49
CA ILE A 34 -3.08 -13.79 -24.90
C ILE A 34 -3.03 -12.28 -24.59
N GLU A 35 -3.58 -11.43 -25.45
CA GLU A 35 -3.67 -9.97 -25.23
C GLU A 35 -4.48 -9.62 -23.97
N VAL A 36 -5.60 -10.29 -23.75
CA VAL A 36 -6.41 -10.13 -22.53
C VAL A 36 -5.61 -10.53 -21.28
N LEU A 37 -4.82 -11.59 -21.35
CA LEU A 37 -3.98 -12.03 -20.23
C LEU A 37 -2.85 -11.05 -19.93
N PHE A 38 -2.24 -10.45 -20.96
CA PHE A 38 -1.28 -9.36 -20.76
C PHE A 38 -1.93 -8.15 -20.08
N THR A 39 -3.15 -7.78 -20.49
CA THR A 39 -3.93 -6.71 -19.84
C THR A 39 -4.23 -7.05 -18.37
N PHE A 40 -4.55 -8.31 -18.05
CA PHE A 40 -4.72 -8.74 -16.66
C PHE A 40 -3.43 -8.69 -15.87
N MET A 41 -2.27 -9.05 -16.43
CA MET A 41 -0.99 -8.89 -15.75
C MET A 41 -0.69 -7.43 -15.44
N GLU A 42 -0.96 -6.52 -16.38
CA GLU A 42 -0.80 -5.08 -16.16
C GLU A 42 -1.70 -4.57 -15.02
N LEU A 43 -2.99 -4.94 -15.04
CA LEU A 43 -3.94 -4.59 -13.98
C LEU A 43 -3.47 -5.10 -12.61
N LEU A 44 -3.02 -6.36 -12.54
CA LEU A 44 -2.54 -6.98 -11.31
C LEU A 44 -1.28 -6.27 -10.79
N THR A 45 -0.33 -5.93 -11.66
CA THR A 45 0.87 -5.15 -11.30
C THR A 45 0.49 -3.77 -10.78
N ASN A 46 -0.43 -3.06 -11.45
CA ASN A 46 -0.90 -1.74 -11.00
C ASN A 46 -1.60 -1.80 -9.63
N LEU A 47 -2.44 -2.82 -9.41
CA LEU A 47 -3.10 -3.05 -8.13
C LEU A 47 -2.09 -3.38 -7.02
N ALA A 48 -1.10 -4.24 -7.31
CA ALA A 48 -0.02 -4.56 -6.39
C ALA A 48 0.77 -3.32 -5.99
N GLN A 49 1.16 -2.48 -6.95
CA GLN A 49 1.93 -1.27 -6.69
C GLN A 49 1.15 -0.28 -5.83
N SER A 50 -0.13 -0.05 -6.13
CA SER A 50 -1.00 0.82 -5.32
C SER A 50 -1.09 0.32 -3.88
N LYS A 51 -1.36 -0.98 -3.70
CA LYS A 51 -1.47 -1.58 -2.36
C LYS A 51 -0.15 -1.58 -1.60
N PHE A 52 0.97 -1.80 -2.29
CA PHE A 52 2.29 -1.72 -1.68
C PHE A 52 2.61 -0.31 -1.18
N ASN A 53 2.29 0.72 -1.97
CA ASN A 53 2.48 2.12 -1.57
C ASN A 53 1.62 2.49 -0.35
N GLU A 54 0.34 2.10 -0.34
CA GLU A 54 -0.55 2.28 0.81
C GLU A 54 -0.04 1.57 2.06
N MET A 55 0.38 0.31 1.92
CA MET A 55 0.94 -0.50 3.00
C MET A 55 2.20 0.16 3.58
N GLN A 56 3.11 0.66 2.75
CA GLN A 56 4.33 1.31 3.20
C GLN A 56 4.03 2.57 4.02
N ASN A 57 3.11 3.41 3.54
CA ASN A 57 2.69 4.62 4.24
C ASN A 57 2.03 4.30 5.59
N LYS A 58 1.16 3.28 5.63
CA LYS A 58 0.49 2.86 6.87
C LYS A 58 1.43 2.16 7.85
N ALA A 59 2.42 1.41 7.36
CA ALA A 59 3.45 0.81 8.19
C ALA A 59 4.30 1.87 8.89
N ASN A 60 4.72 2.91 8.17
CA ASN A 60 5.45 4.03 8.76
C ASN A 60 4.59 4.76 9.79
N PHE A 61 3.35 5.10 9.44
CA PHE A 61 2.42 5.74 10.37
C PHE A 61 2.15 4.91 11.63
N SER A 62 2.02 3.58 11.51
CA SER A 62 1.84 2.68 12.66
C SER A 62 3.07 2.71 13.60
N ARG A 63 4.29 2.64 13.04
CA ARG A 63 5.54 2.74 13.81
C ARG A 63 5.66 4.09 14.53
N ASP A 64 5.44 5.18 13.81
CA ASP A 64 5.49 6.53 14.38
C ASP A 64 4.45 6.69 15.50
N SER A 65 3.23 6.17 15.30
CA SER A 65 2.17 6.18 16.30
C SER A 65 2.55 5.38 17.56
N GLN A 66 3.17 4.20 17.40
CA GLN A 66 3.66 3.41 18.54
C GLN A 66 4.72 4.17 19.33
N GLU A 67 5.66 4.83 18.64
CA GLU A 67 6.67 5.65 19.29
C GLU A 67 6.04 6.80 20.08
N MET A 68 5.08 7.52 19.48
CA MET A 68 4.37 8.60 20.18
C MET A 68 3.57 8.10 21.39
N ALA A 69 2.91 6.94 21.27
CA ALA A 69 2.19 6.32 22.39
C ALA A 69 3.15 5.92 23.53
N ASN A 70 4.35 5.44 23.21
CA ASN A 70 5.38 5.10 24.20
C ASN A 70 5.91 6.35 24.92
N ARG A 71 6.08 7.47 24.21
CA ARG A 71 6.46 8.75 24.83
C ARG A 71 5.42 9.26 25.83
N VAL A 72 4.13 9.11 25.50
CA VAL A 72 3.04 9.43 26.44
C VAL A 72 3.04 8.47 27.63
N ASP A 73 3.34 7.18 27.40
CA ASP A 73 3.41 6.18 28.47
C ASP A 73 4.53 6.47 29.48
N GLU A 74 5.67 6.98 29.01
CA GLU A 74 6.76 7.39 29.88
C GLU A 74 6.33 8.50 30.86
N ILE A 75 5.51 9.45 30.38
CA ILE A 75 5.00 10.54 31.22
C ILE A 75 3.93 10.04 32.17
N ILE A 76 3.03 9.16 31.72
CA ILE A 76 2.07 8.48 32.60
C ILE A 76 2.81 7.79 33.75
N ALA A 77 3.94 7.13 33.46
CA ALA A 77 4.76 6.48 34.48
C ALA A 77 5.45 7.47 35.43
N LYS A 78 5.85 8.66 34.96
CA LYS A 78 6.40 9.75 35.80
C LYS A 78 5.33 10.32 36.72
N VAL A 79 4.18 10.70 36.16
CA VAL A 79 3.01 11.20 36.90
C VAL A 79 2.54 10.19 37.96
N ALA A 80 2.51 8.91 37.61
CA ALA A 80 2.13 7.85 38.56
C ALA A 80 3.11 7.71 39.74
N LYS A 81 4.40 8.02 39.55
CA LYS A 81 5.40 8.01 40.63
C LYS A 81 5.31 9.23 41.55
N GLU A 82 4.89 10.38 41.01
CA GLU A 82 4.77 11.64 41.74
C GLU A 82 3.44 11.79 42.50
N GLY A 83 2.49 10.87 42.28
CA GLY A 83 1.24 10.72 43.03
C GLY A 83 0.02 11.31 42.32
N ASP A 84 -1.18 11.03 42.83
CA ASP A 84 -2.51 11.30 42.21
C ASP A 84 -2.79 12.77 41.81
N LYS A 85 -1.93 13.73 42.20
CA LYS A 85 -2.05 15.15 41.85
C LYS A 85 -0.97 15.64 40.89
N ALA A 86 -0.02 14.79 40.52
CA ALA A 86 0.99 15.13 39.55
C ALA A 86 0.32 15.38 38.20
N LYS A 87 0.75 16.45 37.53
CA LYS A 87 0.25 16.81 36.21
C LYS A 87 1.44 17.21 35.37
N GLU A 88 1.52 16.62 34.20
CA GLU A 88 2.61 16.85 33.26
C GLU A 88 2.06 17.28 31.91
N GLU A 89 2.87 18.02 31.16
CA GLU A 89 2.51 18.42 29.80
C GLU A 89 2.82 17.28 28.81
N ILE A 90 1.98 17.16 27.78
CA ILE A 90 2.25 16.22 26.68
C ILE A 90 3.47 16.75 25.88
N PRO A 91 4.36 15.87 25.39
CA PRO A 91 5.48 16.31 24.57
C PRO A 91 5.01 17.04 23.31
N ASP A 92 5.72 18.11 22.95
CA ASP A 92 5.40 18.95 21.78
C ASP A 92 5.40 18.15 20.47
N ASP A 93 6.23 17.11 20.37
CA ASP A 93 6.27 16.17 19.25
C ASP A 93 5.00 15.33 19.13
N VAL A 94 4.47 14.81 20.25
CA VAL A 94 3.21 14.06 20.26
C VAL A 94 2.06 14.97 19.85
N ARG A 95 2.02 16.20 20.35
CA ARG A 95 1.02 17.21 19.97
C ARG A 95 1.04 17.48 18.46
N LYS A 96 2.21 17.79 17.90
CA LYS A 96 2.40 18.02 16.46
C LYS A 96 2.02 16.80 15.63
N PHE A 97 2.35 15.60 16.11
CA PHE A 97 1.99 14.36 15.44
C PHE A 97 0.47 14.16 15.38
N MET A 98 -0.23 14.38 16.50
CA MET A 98 -1.68 14.26 16.55
C MET A 98 -2.39 15.28 15.68
N GLU A 99 -1.90 16.52 15.66
CA GLU A 99 -2.42 17.58 14.79
C GLU A 99 -2.20 17.27 13.31
N LYS A 100 -0.97 16.90 12.93
CA LYS A 100 -0.63 16.57 11.54
C LYS A 100 -1.46 15.40 10.99
N ASN A 101 -1.79 14.43 11.84
CA ASN A 101 -2.50 13.21 11.44
C ASN A 101 -4.00 13.23 11.77
N ASN A 102 -4.56 14.38 12.20
CA ASN A 102 -5.97 14.54 12.58
C ASN A 102 -6.45 13.48 13.60
N ILE A 103 -5.61 13.16 14.59
CA ILE A 103 -5.96 12.21 15.66
C ILE A 103 -6.75 12.97 16.72
N THR A 104 -8.03 12.61 16.87
CA THR A 104 -8.92 13.21 17.87
C THR A 104 -8.95 12.40 19.17
N VAL A 105 -8.98 13.09 20.31
CA VAL A 105 -9.24 12.50 21.63
C VAL A 105 -10.64 12.93 22.06
N ASP A 106 -11.51 11.98 22.39
CA ASP A 106 -12.89 12.27 22.78
C ASP A 106 -13.64 13.21 21.81
N ARG A 107 -13.46 12.97 20.50
CA ARG A 107 -14.00 13.79 19.39
C ARG A 107 -13.50 15.24 19.32
N LYS A 108 -12.47 15.59 20.09
CA LYS A 108 -11.82 16.90 20.07
C LYS A 108 -10.42 16.79 19.47
N ASN A 109 -9.97 17.85 18.81
CA ASN A 109 -8.58 17.95 18.40
C ASN A 109 -7.68 18.10 19.63
N ILE A 110 -6.40 17.76 19.48
CA ILE A 110 -5.46 17.83 20.60
C ILE A 110 -5.34 19.24 21.20
N ASN A 111 -5.47 20.29 20.37
CA ASN A 111 -5.42 21.68 20.82
C ASN A 111 -6.68 22.12 21.60
N ASP A 112 -7.84 21.54 21.28
CA ASP A 112 -9.11 21.78 21.98
C ASP A 112 -9.23 20.92 23.24
N TYR A 113 -8.66 19.72 23.19
CA TYR A 113 -8.62 18.79 24.32
C TYR A 113 -7.62 19.27 25.38
N VAL A 114 -6.46 19.78 24.95
CA VAL A 114 -5.37 20.23 25.82
C VAL A 114 -4.69 21.46 25.22
N PRO A 115 -5.13 22.68 25.57
CA PRO A 115 -4.40 23.91 25.27
C PRO A 115 -2.91 23.81 25.64
N LYS A 116 -2.07 24.50 24.87
CA LYS A 116 -0.61 24.50 25.11
C LYS A 116 -0.30 25.10 26.49
N GLY A 117 0.56 24.44 27.28
CA GLY A 117 0.87 24.82 28.67
C GLY A 117 -0.12 24.31 29.72
N GLN A 118 -1.14 23.53 29.34
CA GLN A 118 -2.02 22.86 30.30
C GLN A 118 -1.44 21.50 30.68
N THR A 119 -1.27 21.29 31.99
CA THR A 119 -0.81 20.01 32.54
C THR A 119 -1.98 19.04 32.67
N LEU A 120 -1.72 17.78 32.35
CA LEU A 120 -2.72 16.72 32.31
C LEU A 120 -2.57 15.76 33.46
N ASP A 121 -3.71 15.29 33.96
CA ASP A 121 -3.74 14.18 34.89
C ASP A 121 -3.48 12.84 34.16
N GLN A 122 -3.24 11.80 34.97
CA GLN A 122 -2.98 10.46 34.48
C GLN A 122 -4.13 9.91 33.60
N GLY A 123 -5.38 10.27 33.88
CA GLY A 123 -6.54 9.82 33.12
C GLY A 123 -6.58 10.43 31.71
N GLN A 124 -6.30 11.72 31.61
CA GLN A 124 -6.25 12.44 30.35
C GLN A 124 -5.07 11.99 29.48
N LEU A 125 -3.90 11.76 30.07
CA LEU A 125 -2.75 11.19 29.36
C LEU A 125 -3.06 9.78 28.84
N ASN A 126 -3.76 8.96 29.63
CA ASN A 126 -4.23 7.65 29.19
C ASN A 126 -5.22 7.75 28.02
N ALA A 127 -6.10 8.76 28.00
CA ALA A 127 -7.00 9.00 26.87
C ALA A 127 -6.24 9.36 25.59
N VAL A 128 -5.21 10.20 25.69
CA VAL A 128 -4.31 10.55 24.57
C VAL A 128 -3.59 9.30 24.06
N LYS A 129 -2.97 8.51 24.96
CA LYS A 129 -2.31 7.25 24.62
C LYS A 129 -3.26 6.28 23.92
N ALA A 130 -4.48 6.12 24.45
CA ALA A 130 -5.49 5.23 23.89
C ALA A 130 -5.92 5.64 22.47
N ALA A 131 -6.07 6.95 22.21
CA ALA A 131 -6.38 7.46 20.88
C ALA A 131 -5.27 7.15 19.87
N ILE A 132 -4.01 7.41 20.24
CA ILE A 132 -2.84 7.11 19.40
C ILE A 132 -2.70 5.60 19.17
N LYS A 133 -2.86 4.78 20.21
CA LYS A 133 -2.79 3.33 20.10
C LYS A 133 -3.88 2.77 19.19
N THR A 134 -5.09 3.30 19.29
CA THR A 134 -6.22 2.88 18.43
C THR A 134 -5.96 3.17 16.94
N VAL A 135 -5.34 4.31 16.59
CA VAL A 135 -4.97 4.58 15.19
C VAL A 135 -3.78 3.73 14.74
N SER A 136 -2.82 3.44 15.63
CA SER A 136 -1.70 2.52 15.38
C SER A 136 -2.20 1.12 15.05
N ASP A 137 -3.08 0.57 15.88
CA ASP A 137 -3.59 -0.80 15.75
C ASP A 137 -4.37 -0.93 14.44
N ARG A 138 -5.25 0.03 14.13
CA ARG A 138 -5.94 0.09 12.82
C ARG A 138 -4.97 0.15 11.64
N ALA A 139 -3.87 0.88 11.76
CA ALA A 139 -2.87 0.96 10.70
C ALA A 139 -2.09 -0.37 10.56
N SER A 140 -1.79 -1.05 11.67
CA SER A 140 -1.17 -2.38 11.69
C SER A 140 -2.09 -3.44 11.05
N ASP A 141 -3.38 -3.39 11.36
CA ASP A 141 -4.39 -4.26 10.76
C ASP A 141 -4.46 -4.04 9.26
N PHE A 142 -4.44 -2.79 8.82
CA PHE A 142 -4.40 -2.44 7.39
C PHE A 142 -3.15 -3.00 6.70
N VAL A 143 -1.96 -2.90 7.34
CA VAL A 143 -0.71 -3.45 6.78
C VAL A 143 -0.82 -4.97 6.63
N SER A 144 -1.31 -5.65 7.65
CA SER A 144 -1.52 -7.11 7.64
C SER A 144 -2.49 -7.53 6.54
N GLN A 145 -3.60 -6.79 6.39
CA GLN A 145 -4.57 -7.02 5.33
C GLN A 145 -3.98 -6.74 3.94
N SER A 146 -3.19 -5.68 3.79
CA SER A 146 -2.54 -5.31 2.52
C SER A 146 -1.53 -6.37 2.09
N GLN A 147 -0.76 -6.92 3.03
CA GLN A 147 0.18 -8.01 2.75
C GLN A 147 -0.55 -9.24 2.19
N LEU A 148 -1.69 -9.63 2.77
CA LEU A 148 -2.52 -10.74 2.27
C LEU A 148 -3.09 -10.45 0.88
N GLN A 149 -3.53 -9.22 0.62
CA GLN A 149 -4.03 -8.82 -0.70
C GLN A 149 -2.92 -8.87 -1.75
N ILE A 150 -1.72 -8.38 -1.43
CA ILE A 150 -0.55 -8.46 -2.32
C ILE A 150 -0.21 -9.92 -2.63
N GLN A 151 -0.24 -10.81 -1.63
CA GLN A 151 -0.02 -12.25 -1.85
C GLN A 151 -1.06 -12.84 -2.82
N LYS A 152 -2.33 -12.47 -2.70
CA LYS A 152 -3.38 -12.90 -3.64
C LYS A 152 -3.11 -12.39 -5.06
N VAL A 153 -2.71 -11.12 -5.20
CA VAL A 153 -2.37 -10.53 -6.49
C VAL A 153 -1.16 -11.24 -7.12
N MET A 154 -0.14 -11.56 -6.33
CA MET A 154 1.03 -12.34 -6.79
C MET A 154 0.63 -13.77 -7.22
N GLN A 155 -0.27 -14.42 -6.49
CA GLN A 155 -0.81 -15.73 -6.89
C GLN A 155 -1.57 -15.63 -8.21
N SER A 156 -2.45 -14.64 -8.36
CA SER A 156 -3.16 -14.38 -9.62
C SER A 156 -2.21 -14.07 -10.76
N TYR A 157 -1.15 -13.29 -10.53
CA TYR A 157 -0.14 -12.98 -11.53
C TYR A 157 0.56 -14.24 -12.04
N ASN A 158 0.99 -15.12 -11.12
CA ASN A 158 1.63 -16.39 -11.48
C ASN A 158 0.67 -17.32 -12.26
N ILE A 159 -0.62 -17.32 -11.93
CA ILE A 159 -1.65 -18.06 -12.70
C ILE A 159 -1.75 -17.51 -14.12
N THR A 160 -1.81 -16.18 -14.28
CA THR A 160 -1.87 -15.53 -15.60
C THR A 160 -0.65 -15.86 -16.45
N VAL A 161 0.56 -15.83 -15.87
CA VAL A 161 1.81 -16.23 -16.56
C VAL A 161 1.73 -17.69 -17.03
N SER A 162 1.28 -18.60 -16.16
CA SER A 162 1.12 -20.02 -16.52
C SER A 162 0.14 -20.22 -17.68
N LEU A 163 -0.95 -19.46 -17.69
CA LEU A 163 -1.95 -19.51 -18.76
C LEU A 163 -1.39 -18.96 -20.08
N ILE A 164 -0.63 -17.86 -20.04
CA ILE A 164 0.08 -17.34 -21.23
C ILE A 164 1.03 -18.40 -21.80
N ASN A 165 1.85 -19.03 -20.95
CA ASN A 165 2.78 -20.07 -21.39
C ASN A 165 2.05 -21.26 -22.02
N SER A 166 0.91 -21.66 -21.44
CA SER A 166 0.07 -22.74 -21.97
C SER A 166 -0.50 -22.40 -23.35
N MET A 167 -0.99 -21.17 -23.54
CA MET A 167 -1.51 -20.71 -24.82
C MET A 167 -0.41 -20.57 -25.89
N GLN A 168 0.78 -20.08 -25.52
CA GLN A 168 1.93 -20.03 -26.42
C GLN A 168 2.35 -21.42 -26.89
N THR A 169 2.35 -22.40 -25.99
CA THR A 169 2.66 -23.80 -26.31
C THR A 169 1.64 -24.36 -27.30
N MET A 170 0.36 -24.12 -27.07
CA MET A 170 -0.72 -24.56 -27.98
C MET A 170 -0.60 -23.95 -29.38
N ILE A 171 -0.29 -22.64 -29.48
CA ILE A 171 -0.04 -21.99 -30.77
C ILE A 171 1.16 -22.63 -31.48
N ALA A 172 2.23 -22.93 -30.75
CA ALA A 172 3.41 -23.59 -31.32
C ALA A 172 3.09 -25.00 -31.84
N GLU A 173 2.29 -25.77 -31.11
CA GLU A 173 1.82 -27.10 -31.54
C GLU A 173 0.92 -27.02 -32.77
N MET A 174 0.00 -26.07 -32.81
CA MET A 174 -0.85 -25.82 -33.98
C MET A 174 -0.02 -25.47 -35.21
N ASN A 175 0.95 -24.56 -35.07
CA ASN A 175 1.87 -24.18 -36.16
C ASN A 175 2.68 -25.38 -36.65
N LYS A 176 3.16 -26.23 -35.73
CA LYS A 176 3.88 -27.46 -36.07
C LYS A 176 2.99 -28.46 -36.80
N SER A 177 1.74 -28.64 -36.37
CA SER A 177 0.75 -29.52 -37.02
C SER A 177 0.42 -29.05 -38.44
N ILE A 178 0.21 -27.75 -38.64
CA ILE A 178 -0.01 -27.17 -39.98
C ILE A 178 1.21 -27.41 -40.88
N ALA A 179 2.42 -27.13 -40.38
CA ALA A 179 3.66 -27.34 -41.13
C ALA A 179 3.89 -28.81 -41.52
N GLN A 180 3.43 -29.76 -40.69
CA GLN A 180 3.49 -31.19 -40.98
C GLN A 180 2.46 -31.62 -42.03
N ASN A 181 1.29 -30.99 -42.09
CA ASN A 181 0.24 -31.30 -43.07
C ASN A 181 0.46 -30.64 -44.45
N ILE A 182 1.37 -29.68 -44.57
CA ILE A 182 1.72 -29.01 -45.84
C ILE A 182 2.89 -29.71 -46.57
N ARG A 183 3.55 -30.68 -45.91
CA ARG A 183 4.52 -31.59 -46.53
C ARG A 183 3.82 -32.80 -47.14
#